data_AF-A0A0C3QBA2-F1
#
_entry.id   AF-A0A0C3QBA2-F1
#
_cell.length_a   1.000
_cell.length_b   1.000
_cell.length_c   1.000
_cell.angle_alpha   90.00
_cell.angle_beta   90.00
_cell.angle_gamma   90.00
#
_symmetry.space_group_name_H-M   'P 1'
#
loop_
_entity.id
_entity.type
_entity.pdbx_description
1 polymer ?
#
loop_
_entity_poly.entity_id
_entity_poly.type
_entity_poly.pdbx_seq_one_letter_code
_entity_poly.pdbx_strand_id
1 'polypeptide(L)'
;MFPTLFPYGLGGFEDPCRPVALSFQKQAEYFLDLDDRCFRYHQYYIFVALNIIQRRAVHLQTHLTVKRQHFDSVARHLVTLSPALIKSVADHIESEGRIDTLSQQQLEVINLLNRVNTIASHIPGSQAAKLQDRNTIRSYMGLFGLPPIFFTMNTNAAHSPLFQVYFGDRSVDLSERFPVLVSASERAMCLAKDPVAAADFFHFCVAKFFEYMLGWDYKANRSNGEGGILGKVRAFFGTCEYTEPTLLPEGLSQIQPPR
;
A
#
# COMPACT_ATOMS: atom_id res chain seq x y z
N MET A 1 1.63 -25.04 3.49
CA MET A 1 3.09 -25.05 3.78
C MET A 1 3.80 -25.21 2.46
N PHE A 2 4.88 -24.47 2.19
CA PHE A 2 5.64 -24.56 0.94
C PHE A 2 6.72 -25.65 1.08
N PRO A 3 6.56 -26.86 0.52
CA PRO A 3 7.49 -27.95 0.79
C PRO A 3 8.91 -27.66 0.27
N THR A 4 9.01 -26.84 -0.79
CA THR A 4 10.26 -26.36 -1.38
C THR A 4 11.01 -25.34 -0.51
N LEU A 5 10.29 -24.56 0.30
CA LEU A 5 10.87 -23.55 1.20
C LEU A 5 11.03 -24.07 2.64
N PHE A 6 10.25 -25.09 3.01
CA PHE A 6 10.26 -25.71 4.33
C PHE A 6 10.40 -27.24 4.19
N PRO A 7 11.53 -27.75 3.69
CA PRO A 7 11.71 -29.17 3.36
C PRO A 7 11.57 -30.09 4.58
N TYR A 8 11.91 -29.59 5.77
CA TYR A 8 11.82 -30.34 7.03
C TYR A 8 10.54 -30.02 7.84
N GLY A 9 9.66 -29.15 7.32
CA GLY A 9 8.47 -28.68 8.05
C GLY A 9 8.76 -27.82 9.29
N LEU A 10 10.02 -27.42 9.50
CA LEU A 10 10.46 -26.59 10.62
C LEU A 10 10.46 -25.10 10.25
N GLY A 11 10.29 -24.23 11.25
CA GLY A 11 10.40 -22.78 11.07
C GLY A 11 9.23 -22.15 10.31
N GLY A 12 8.12 -22.87 10.16
CA GLY A 12 6.91 -22.35 9.52
C GLY A 12 6.30 -21.14 10.23
N PHE A 13 5.24 -20.59 9.63
CA PHE A 13 4.49 -19.50 10.25
C PHE A 13 3.78 -19.94 11.53
N GLU A 14 3.70 -19.04 12.50
CA GLU A 14 2.85 -19.19 13.70
C GLU A 14 3.12 -20.46 14.52
N ASP A 15 4.37 -20.91 14.55
CA ASP A 15 4.80 -22.06 15.35
C ASP A 15 4.55 -21.82 16.86
N PRO A 16 3.65 -22.59 17.50
CA PRO A 16 3.35 -22.44 18.93
C PRO A 16 4.55 -22.76 19.83
N CYS A 17 5.51 -23.54 19.35
CA CYS A 17 6.70 -23.93 20.08
C CYS A 17 7.79 -22.83 20.06
N ARG A 18 7.57 -21.72 19.36
CA ARG A 18 8.55 -20.64 19.25
C ARG A 18 8.71 -19.89 20.59
N PRO A 19 9.95 -19.66 21.07
CA PRO A 19 10.17 -18.91 22.32
C PRO A 19 9.67 -17.47 22.29
N VAL A 20 9.76 -16.81 21.13
CA VAL A 20 9.32 -15.42 20.92
C VAL A 20 8.20 -15.41 19.89
N ALA A 21 7.02 -14.93 20.29
CA ALA A 21 5.91 -14.77 19.38
C ALA A 21 6.28 -13.80 18.25
N LEU A 22 6.04 -14.23 17.01
CA LEU A 22 6.29 -13.42 15.82
C LEU A 22 4.99 -13.31 15.03
N SER A 23 4.63 -12.08 14.63
CA SER A 23 3.47 -11.91 13.78
C SER A 23 3.73 -12.53 12.40
N PHE A 24 2.67 -12.98 11.75
CA PHE A 24 2.74 -13.53 10.39
C PHE A 24 3.43 -12.56 9.43
N GLN A 25 3.04 -11.28 9.47
CA GLN A 25 3.61 -10.25 8.60
C GLN A 25 5.12 -10.08 8.84
N LYS A 26 5.55 -9.92 10.10
CA LYS A 26 6.97 -9.75 10.42
C LYS A 26 7.81 -10.96 10.03
N GLN A 27 7.25 -12.16 10.16
CA GLN A 27 7.91 -13.38 9.68
C GLN A 27 7.99 -13.42 8.16
N ALA A 28 6.95 -12.96 7.44
CA ALA A 28 6.94 -12.94 5.99
C ALA A 28 7.96 -11.93 5.43
N GLU A 29 8.01 -10.72 6.01
CA GLU A 29 9.02 -9.71 5.70
C GLU A 29 10.44 -10.27 5.94
N TYR A 30 10.67 -10.86 7.11
CA TYR A 30 11.95 -11.49 7.43
C TYR A 30 12.39 -12.55 6.41
N PHE A 31 11.47 -13.38 5.92
CA PHE A 31 11.78 -14.38 4.91
C PHE A 31 12.16 -13.78 3.56
N LEU A 32 11.62 -12.61 3.21
CA LEU A 32 12.07 -11.87 2.05
C LEU A 32 13.46 -11.28 2.27
N ASP A 33 13.86 -10.97 3.50
CA ASP A 33 15.16 -10.35 3.81
C ASP A 33 16.29 -11.35 4.13
N LEU A 34 16.04 -12.65 3.95
CA LEU A 34 17.09 -13.66 4.08
C LEU A 34 18.17 -13.48 3.00
N ASP A 35 19.41 -13.83 3.37
CA ASP A 35 20.54 -13.86 2.44
C ASP A 35 20.27 -14.83 1.27
N ASP A 36 19.68 -15.99 1.58
CA ASP A 36 19.11 -16.89 0.58
C ASP A 36 17.80 -16.32 0.03
N ARG A 37 17.84 -15.90 -1.23
CA ARG A 37 16.72 -15.30 -1.95
C ARG A 37 15.67 -16.31 -2.42
N CYS A 38 15.71 -17.55 -1.95
CA CYS A 38 14.75 -18.58 -2.31
C CYS A 38 13.29 -18.14 -2.13
N PHE A 39 12.97 -17.38 -1.07
CA PHE A 39 11.63 -16.83 -0.85
C PHE A 39 11.26 -15.71 -1.83
N ARG A 40 12.20 -14.82 -2.16
CA ARG A 40 12.01 -13.74 -3.15
C ARG A 40 11.73 -14.31 -4.55
N TYR A 41 12.41 -15.40 -4.91
CA TYR A 41 12.30 -16.04 -6.23
C TYR A 41 11.21 -17.11 -6.32
N HIS A 42 10.58 -17.45 -5.20
CA HIS A 42 9.54 -18.47 -5.20
C HIS A 42 8.26 -17.95 -5.84
N GLN A 43 7.84 -18.59 -6.93
CA GLN A 43 6.74 -18.18 -7.81
C GLN A 43 5.43 -17.76 -7.09
N TYR A 44 5.09 -18.42 -5.99
CA TYR A 44 3.82 -18.20 -5.29
C TYR A 44 3.95 -17.59 -3.89
N TYR A 45 5.18 -17.45 -3.37
CA TYR A 45 5.36 -17.15 -1.94
C TYR A 45 4.81 -15.77 -1.60
N ILE A 46 5.29 -14.75 -2.32
CA ILE A 46 4.88 -13.35 -2.14
C ILE A 46 3.37 -13.21 -2.31
N PHE A 47 2.81 -13.79 -3.37
CA PHE A 47 1.38 -13.73 -3.65
C PHE A 47 0.54 -14.33 -2.51
N VAL A 48 0.88 -15.53 -2.04
CA VAL A 48 0.12 -16.22 -0.97
C VAL A 48 0.29 -15.49 0.36
N ALA A 49 1.51 -15.07 0.71
CA ALA A 49 1.76 -14.32 1.94
C ALA A 49 0.95 -13.03 1.97
N LEU A 50 0.96 -12.27 0.87
CA LEU A 50 0.17 -11.05 0.73
C LEU A 50 -1.33 -11.31 0.86
N ASN A 51 -1.85 -12.35 0.19
CA ASN A 51 -3.27 -12.71 0.28
C ASN A 51 -3.68 -13.06 1.73
N ILE A 52 -2.82 -13.76 2.48
CA ILE A 52 -3.08 -14.08 3.89
C ILE A 52 -3.11 -12.80 4.73
N ILE A 53 -2.14 -11.89 4.54
CA ILE A 53 -2.09 -10.59 5.24
C ILE A 53 -3.37 -9.78 4.96
N GLN A 54 -3.75 -9.65 3.69
CA GLN A 54 -4.94 -8.92 3.27
C GLN A 54 -6.22 -9.52 3.87
N ARG A 55 -6.41 -10.84 3.76
CA ARG A 55 -7.58 -11.52 4.34
C ARG A 55 -7.66 -11.31 5.85
N ARG A 56 -6.53 -11.38 6.55
CA ARG A 56 -6.49 -11.15 8.00
C ARG A 56 -6.83 -9.71 8.36
N ALA A 57 -6.31 -8.74 7.62
CA ALA A 57 -6.65 -7.33 7.82
C ALA A 57 -8.17 -7.09 7.61
N VAL A 58 -8.73 -7.65 6.54
CA VAL A 58 -10.17 -7.58 6.24
C VAL A 58 -10.99 -8.23 7.36
N HIS A 59 -10.62 -9.42 7.82
CA HIS A 59 -11.34 -10.12 8.89
C HIS A 59 -11.25 -9.36 10.21
N LEU A 60 -10.07 -8.84 10.57
CA LEU A 60 -9.89 -8.06 11.79
C LEU A 60 -10.72 -6.77 11.73
N GLN A 61 -10.64 -6.03 10.64
CA GLN A 61 -11.41 -4.79 10.48
C GLN A 61 -12.90 -5.06 10.48
N THR A 62 -13.34 -6.10 9.76
CA THR A 62 -14.73 -6.56 9.79
C THR A 62 -15.10 -6.84 11.23
N HIS A 63 -14.37 -7.70 11.94
CA HIS A 63 -14.66 -8.04 13.33
C HIS A 63 -14.74 -6.81 14.27
N LEU A 64 -13.82 -5.86 14.16
CA LEU A 64 -13.79 -4.64 14.97
C LEU A 64 -14.96 -3.70 14.65
N THR A 65 -15.23 -3.47 13.36
CA THR A 65 -16.34 -2.61 12.90
C THR A 65 -17.69 -3.24 13.21
N VAL A 66 -17.75 -4.57 13.17
CA VAL A 66 -18.98 -5.36 13.24
C VAL A 66 -19.34 -5.74 14.68
N LYS A 67 -18.44 -5.56 15.66
CA LYS A 67 -18.59 -5.99 17.08
C LYS A 67 -20.06 -6.21 17.50
N ARG A 68 -20.47 -7.46 17.28
CA ARG A 68 -21.68 -8.23 17.62
C ARG A 68 -23.09 -7.65 17.43
N GLN A 69 -23.38 -6.36 17.65
CA GLN A 69 -24.79 -5.92 17.71
C GLN A 69 -25.43 -5.68 16.34
N HIS A 70 -24.64 -5.38 15.30
CA HIS A 70 -25.18 -4.96 14.01
C HIS A 70 -24.89 -5.93 12.86
N PHE A 71 -24.06 -6.96 13.04
CA PHE A 71 -23.76 -7.90 11.94
C PHE A 71 -25.00 -8.59 11.40
N ASP A 72 -25.76 -9.24 12.28
CA ASP A 72 -26.92 -10.02 11.88
C ASP A 72 -27.98 -9.12 11.26
N SER A 73 -28.10 -7.88 11.73
CA SER A 73 -28.96 -6.86 11.12
C SER A 73 -28.44 -6.51 9.71
N VAL A 74 -27.16 -6.16 9.55
CA VAL A 74 -26.58 -5.80 8.25
C VAL A 74 -26.66 -6.95 7.25
N ALA A 75 -26.36 -8.19 7.66
CA ALA A 75 -26.46 -9.37 6.83
C ALA A 75 -27.90 -9.67 6.41
N ARG A 76 -28.86 -9.57 7.34
CA ARG A 76 -30.29 -9.70 7.02
C ARG A 76 -30.76 -8.61 6.06
N HIS A 77 -30.38 -7.36 6.29
CA HIS A 77 -30.70 -6.27 5.38
C HIS A 77 -30.10 -6.50 3.99
N LEU A 78 -28.84 -6.95 3.89
CA LEU A 78 -28.21 -7.33 2.62
C LEU A 78 -29.01 -8.38 1.84
N VAL A 79 -29.51 -9.42 2.51
CA VAL A 79 -30.31 -10.49 1.89
C VAL A 79 -31.71 -10.01 1.52
N THR A 80 -32.25 -9.04 2.27
CA THR A 80 -33.62 -8.54 2.07
C THR A 80 -33.71 -7.50 0.94
N LEU A 81 -32.60 -6.83 0.61
CA LEU A 81 -32.58 -5.83 -0.46
C LEU A 81 -32.73 -6.46 -1.84
N SER A 82 -33.64 -5.91 -2.64
CA SER A 82 -33.83 -6.37 -4.02
C SER A 82 -32.74 -5.81 -4.94
N PRO A 83 -32.22 -6.60 -5.89
CA PRO A 83 -31.26 -6.09 -6.88
C PRO A 83 -31.80 -4.90 -7.69
N ALA A 84 -33.11 -4.88 -7.95
CA ALA A 84 -33.78 -3.78 -8.65
C ALA A 84 -33.71 -2.46 -7.86
N LEU A 85 -33.85 -2.52 -6.53
CA LEU A 85 -33.75 -1.36 -5.66
C LEU A 85 -32.32 -0.82 -5.63
N ILE A 86 -31.31 -1.69 -5.56
CA ILE A 86 -29.89 -1.30 -5.62
C ILE A 86 -29.59 -0.61 -6.96
N LYS A 87 -30.07 -1.20 -8.07
CA LYS A 87 -29.91 -0.62 -9.40
C LYS A 87 -30.57 0.76 -9.51
N SER A 88 -31.80 0.91 -9.01
CA SER A 88 -32.50 2.19 -8.99
C SER A 88 -31.73 3.27 -8.23
N VAL A 89 -31.10 2.92 -7.11
CA VAL A 89 -30.24 3.87 -6.36
C VAL A 89 -28.97 4.21 -7.15
N ALA A 90 -28.35 3.23 -7.80
CA ALA A 90 -27.18 3.46 -8.64
C ALA A 90 -27.50 4.41 -9.82
N ASP A 91 -28.58 4.15 -10.55
CA ASP A 91 -29.04 4.98 -11.67
C ASP A 91 -29.38 6.41 -11.21
N HIS A 92 -29.95 6.56 -10.01
CA HIS A 92 -30.24 7.87 -9.41
C HIS A 92 -28.97 8.65 -9.05
N ILE A 93 -27.95 7.99 -8.50
CA ILE A 93 -26.67 8.63 -8.19
C ILE A 93 -25.92 8.99 -9.48
N GLU A 94 -25.94 8.12 -10.49
CA GLU A 94 -25.28 8.34 -11.78
C GLU A 94 -25.89 9.53 -12.53
N SER A 95 -27.18 9.77 -12.38
CA SER A 95 -27.89 10.94 -12.93
C SER A 95 -27.78 12.21 -12.07
N GLU A 96 -26.83 12.26 -11.14
CA GLU A 96 -26.61 13.37 -10.19
C GLU A 96 -27.84 13.68 -9.31
N GLY A 97 -28.71 12.69 -9.12
CA GLY A 97 -29.86 12.79 -8.25
C GLY A 97 -29.46 13.08 -6.81
N ARG A 98 -30.19 13.99 -6.16
CA ARG A 98 -29.94 14.36 -4.77
C ARG A 98 -30.39 13.24 -3.81
N ILE A 99 -29.71 13.11 -2.68
CA ILE A 99 -30.04 12.08 -1.66
C ILE A 99 -31.39 12.35 -0.99
N ASP A 100 -31.80 13.63 -0.91
CA ASP A 100 -33.06 14.06 -0.29
C ASP A 100 -34.30 13.68 -1.11
N THR A 101 -34.15 13.29 -2.38
CA THR A 101 -35.25 12.82 -3.23
C THR A 101 -35.43 11.31 -3.24
N LEU A 102 -34.57 10.57 -2.52
CA LEU A 102 -34.66 9.12 -2.40
C LEU A 102 -35.84 8.71 -1.50
N SER A 103 -36.52 7.64 -1.90
CA SER A 103 -37.51 6.99 -1.05
C SER A 103 -36.88 6.37 0.20
N GLN A 104 -37.69 6.08 1.22
CA GLN A 104 -37.20 5.47 2.45
C GLN A 104 -36.48 4.14 2.23
N GLN A 105 -36.96 3.31 1.30
CA GLN A 105 -36.31 2.04 0.93
C GLN A 105 -34.97 2.26 0.23
N GLN A 106 -34.87 3.28 -0.64
CA GLN A 106 -33.62 3.64 -1.30
C GLN A 106 -32.59 4.21 -0.31
N LEU A 107 -33.04 4.96 0.70
CA LEU A 107 -32.17 5.45 1.79
C LEU A 107 -31.57 4.30 2.62
N GLU A 108 -32.27 3.18 2.77
CA GLU A 108 -31.71 1.99 3.44
C GLU A 108 -30.51 1.41 2.67
N VAL A 109 -30.55 1.44 1.33
CA VAL A 109 -29.41 1.04 0.48
C VAL A 109 -28.21 1.96 0.74
N ILE A 110 -28.42 3.27 0.82
CA ILE A 110 -27.36 4.25 1.12
C ILE A 110 -26.77 4.01 2.52
N ASN A 111 -27.61 3.79 3.53
CA ASN A 111 -27.17 3.53 4.89
C ASN A 111 -26.35 2.24 4.98
N LEU A 112 -26.77 1.19 4.27
CA LEU A 112 -26.00 -0.05 4.16
C LEU A 112 -24.65 0.21 3.48
N LEU A 113 -24.63 0.92 2.36
CA LEU A 113 -23.41 1.27 1.63
C LEU A 113 -22.42 2.04 2.52
N ASN A 114 -22.90 2.99 3.33
CA ASN A 114 -22.06 3.73 4.27
C ASN A 114 -21.43 2.82 5.33
N ARG A 115 -22.19 1.84 5.85
CA ARG A 115 -21.65 0.85 6.80
C ARG A 115 -20.61 -0.05 6.15
N VAL A 116 -20.83 -0.50 4.92
CA VAL A 116 -19.87 -1.30 4.14
C VAL A 116 -18.61 -0.48 3.83
N ASN A 117 -18.76 0.77 3.40
CA ASN A 117 -17.64 1.67 3.11
C ASN A 117 -16.78 1.96 4.35
N THR A 118 -17.38 2.01 5.54
CA THR A 118 -16.64 2.15 6.81
C THR A 118 -15.72 0.96 7.07
N ILE A 119 -16.12 -0.24 6.68
CA ILE A 119 -15.23 -1.42 6.76
C ILE A 119 -14.16 -1.32 5.68
N ALA A 120 -14.56 -0.93 4.46
CA ALA A 120 -13.67 -0.88 3.32
C ALA A 120 -12.59 0.21 3.43
N SER A 121 -12.81 1.31 4.15
CA SER A 121 -11.84 2.42 4.25
C SER A 121 -10.51 2.02 4.86
N HIS A 122 -10.49 0.97 5.67
CA HIS A 122 -9.27 0.44 6.27
C HIS A 122 -8.65 -0.71 5.47
N ILE A 123 -9.25 -1.08 4.33
CA ILE A 123 -8.64 -1.99 3.36
C ILE A 123 -7.85 -1.10 2.41
N PRO A 124 -6.50 -1.20 2.37
CA PRO A 124 -5.71 -0.37 1.48
C PRO A 124 -6.21 -0.46 0.03
N GLY A 125 -6.07 0.62 -0.74
CA GLY A 125 -6.49 0.74 -2.15
C GLY A 125 -7.96 0.47 -2.49
N SER A 126 -8.83 0.26 -1.49
CA SER A 126 -10.27 0.31 -1.69
C SER A 126 -10.73 1.72 -2.11
N GLN A 127 -11.92 1.83 -2.69
CA GLN A 127 -12.48 3.15 -3.02
C GLN A 127 -12.66 4.03 -1.78
N ALA A 128 -13.02 3.43 -0.65
CA ALA A 128 -13.18 4.14 0.61
C ALA A 128 -11.84 4.63 1.17
N ALA A 129 -10.74 3.87 1.01
CA ALA A 129 -9.39 4.31 1.36
C ALA A 129 -8.95 5.50 0.48
N LYS A 130 -9.22 5.46 -0.83
CA LYS A 130 -8.95 6.58 -1.74
C LYS A 130 -9.72 7.85 -1.35
N LEU A 131 -10.98 7.71 -0.90
CA LEU A 131 -11.76 8.83 -0.38
C LEU A 131 -11.17 9.39 0.92
N GLN A 132 -10.67 8.52 1.80
CA GLN A 132 -9.97 8.93 3.01
C GLN A 132 -8.70 9.72 2.70
N ASP A 133 -7.88 9.27 1.76
CA ASP A 133 -6.69 10.00 1.28
C ASP A 133 -7.07 11.38 0.74
N ARG A 134 -8.12 11.47 -0.07
CA ARG A 134 -8.63 12.74 -0.60
C ARG A 134 -9.08 13.69 0.51
N ASN A 135 -9.74 13.17 1.55
CA ASN A 135 -10.13 13.96 2.71
C ASN A 135 -8.90 14.43 3.52
N THR A 136 -7.87 13.59 3.65
CA THR A 136 -6.60 13.97 4.26
C THR A 136 -5.93 15.10 3.48
N ILE A 137 -5.84 15.00 2.16
CA ILE A 137 -5.30 16.07 1.29
C ILE A 137 -6.06 17.39 1.51
N ARG A 138 -7.40 17.34 1.56
CA ARG A 138 -8.23 18.52 1.83
C ARG A 138 -7.96 19.10 3.22
N SER A 139 -7.76 18.26 4.24
CA SER A 139 -7.42 18.72 5.58
C SER A 139 -6.04 19.40 5.62
N TYR A 140 -5.07 18.89 4.88
CA TYR A 140 -3.76 19.51 4.70
C TYR A 140 -3.88 20.87 4.03
N MET A 141 -4.71 20.99 3.00
CA MET A 141 -4.98 22.27 2.35
C MET A 141 -5.61 23.30 3.31
N GLY A 142 -6.50 22.85 4.20
CA GLY A 142 -7.09 23.70 5.22
C GLY A 142 -6.08 24.19 6.27
N LEU A 143 -5.10 23.36 6.65
CA LEU A 143 -4.13 23.68 7.70
C LEU A 143 -2.88 24.41 7.18
N PHE A 144 -2.38 24.03 6.01
CA PHE A 144 -1.11 24.51 5.45
C PHE A 144 -1.27 25.41 4.22
N GLY A 145 -2.49 25.54 3.70
CA GLY A 145 -2.77 26.21 2.43
C GLY A 145 -2.64 25.27 1.23
N LEU A 146 -2.93 25.79 0.03
CA LEU A 146 -2.83 25.01 -1.20
C LEU A 146 -1.36 24.58 -1.47
N PRO A 147 -1.12 23.31 -1.83
CA PRO A 147 0.22 22.86 -2.19
C PRO A 147 0.65 23.54 -3.50
N PRO A 148 1.76 24.29 -3.52
CA PRO A 148 2.23 24.94 -4.74
C PRO A 148 2.83 23.94 -5.75
N ILE A 149 3.13 22.72 -5.31
CA ILE A 149 3.82 21.70 -6.08
C ILE A 149 3.08 20.37 -5.94
N PHE A 150 2.79 19.76 -7.09
CA PHE A 150 2.25 18.41 -7.21
C PHE A 150 3.08 17.69 -8.28
N PHE A 151 3.62 16.52 -7.95
CA PHE A 151 4.44 15.75 -8.88
C PHE A 151 4.33 14.25 -8.60
N THR A 152 4.57 13.45 -9.63
CA THR A 152 4.63 11.99 -9.54
C THR A 152 6.08 11.55 -9.77
N MET A 153 6.65 10.85 -8.79
CA MET A 153 7.96 10.24 -8.93
C MET A 153 7.85 8.91 -9.68
N ASN A 154 8.46 8.82 -10.86
CA ASN A 154 8.55 7.57 -11.60
C ASN A 154 10.01 7.09 -11.64
N THR A 155 10.33 6.08 -10.84
CA THR A 155 11.67 5.49 -10.83
C THR A 155 11.76 4.40 -11.88
N ASN A 156 12.62 4.58 -12.88
CA ASN A 156 12.80 3.58 -13.93
C ASN A 156 13.84 2.52 -13.51
N ALA A 157 13.38 1.46 -12.83
CA ALA A 157 14.25 0.37 -12.38
C ALA A 157 14.98 -0.33 -13.54
N ALA A 158 14.29 -0.60 -14.66
CA ALA A 158 14.85 -1.34 -15.79
C ALA A 158 16.04 -0.62 -16.46
N HIS A 159 16.16 0.69 -16.32
CA HIS A 159 17.24 1.49 -16.90
C HIS A 159 18.18 2.09 -15.85
N SER A 160 18.03 1.72 -14.57
CA SER A 160 18.86 2.24 -13.49
C SER A 160 20.01 1.29 -13.16
N PRO A 161 21.28 1.74 -13.22
CA PRO A 161 22.42 0.98 -12.69
C PRO A 161 22.25 0.63 -11.22
N LEU A 162 21.64 1.53 -10.44
CA LEU A 162 21.40 1.31 -9.02
C LEU A 162 20.49 0.10 -8.79
N PHE A 163 19.45 -0.07 -9.61
CA PHE A 163 18.58 -1.26 -9.50
C PHE A 163 19.36 -2.55 -9.76
N GLN A 164 20.30 -2.58 -10.71
CA GLN A 164 21.11 -3.78 -10.97
C GLN A 164 21.94 -4.16 -9.73
N VAL A 165 22.46 -3.19 -9.00
CA VAL A 165 23.15 -3.42 -7.72
C VAL A 165 22.20 -3.98 -6.66
N TYR A 166 20.97 -3.46 -6.53
CA TYR A 166 19.94 -4.03 -5.65
C TYR A 166 19.59 -5.48 -6.03
N PHE A 167 19.49 -5.75 -7.34
CA PHE A 167 19.31 -7.10 -7.87
C PHE A 167 20.52 -8.01 -7.58
N GLY A 168 21.67 -7.45 -7.21
CA GLY A 168 22.86 -8.20 -6.82
C GLY A 168 23.87 -8.41 -7.94
N ASP A 169 23.76 -7.64 -9.04
CA ASP A 169 24.78 -7.61 -10.08
C ASP A 169 26.04 -6.91 -9.56
N ARG A 170 27.10 -7.69 -9.34
CA ARG A 170 28.40 -7.20 -8.84
C ARG A 170 29.29 -6.63 -9.93
N SER A 171 28.90 -6.74 -11.21
CA SER A 171 29.67 -6.22 -12.34
C SER A 171 29.44 -4.72 -12.57
N VAL A 172 28.35 -4.16 -12.01
CA VAL A 172 28.01 -2.75 -12.16
C VAL A 172 28.83 -1.89 -11.20
N ASP A 173 29.73 -1.08 -11.76
CA ASP A 173 30.50 -0.09 -11.01
C ASP A 173 29.76 1.26 -10.96
N LEU A 174 29.23 1.62 -9.79
CA LEU A 174 28.54 2.90 -9.57
C LEU A 174 29.48 4.11 -9.44
N SER A 175 30.80 3.90 -9.41
CA SER A 175 31.77 5.00 -9.43
C SER A 175 31.99 5.56 -10.83
N GLU A 176 31.66 4.78 -11.87
CA GLU A 176 31.71 5.23 -13.25
C GLU A 176 30.58 6.20 -13.57
N ARG A 177 30.87 7.20 -14.42
CA ARG A 177 29.86 8.17 -14.88
C ARG A 177 28.75 7.51 -15.70
N PHE A 178 29.10 6.47 -16.47
CA PHE A 178 28.18 5.73 -17.33
C PHE A 178 28.45 4.23 -17.18
N PRO A 179 27.96 3.59 -16.09
CA PRO A 179 28.21 2.18 -15.83
C PRO A 179 27.73 1.31 -16.98
N VAL A 180 28.53 0.34 -17.37
CA VAL A 180 28.14 -0.66 -18.38
C VAL A 180 27.08 -1.58 -17.77
N LEU A 181 25.94 -1.71 -18.46
CA LEU A 181 24.84 -2.57 -18.02
C LEU A 181 24.64 -3.75 -18.98
N VAL A 182 24.06 -4.82 -18.44
CA VAL A 182 23.54 -5.95 -19.22
C VAL A 182 22.48 -5.49 -20.24
N SER A 183 22.15 -6.35 -21.20
CA SER A 183 21.23 -6.02 -22.29
C SER A 183 19.84 -5.61 -21.78
N ALA A 184 19.08 -4.85 -22.57
CA ALA A 184 17.74 -4.40 -22.17
C ALA A 184 16.80 -5.56 -21.80
N SER A 185 16.91 -6.68 -22.51
CA SER A 185 16.14 -7.91 -22.23
C SER A 185 16.51 -8.50 -20.87
N GLU A 186 17.81 -8.61 -20.57
CA GLU A 186 18.28 -9.11 -19.28
C GLU A 186 17.88 -8.20 -18.12
N ARG A 187 17.94 -6.87 -18.30
CA ARG A 187 17.49 -5.92 -17.27
C ARG A 187 16.00 -6.07 -16.97
N ALA A 188 15.16 -6.27 -17.99
CA ALA A 188 13.73 -6.53 -17.82
C ALA A 188 13.49 -7.86 -17.09
N MET A 189 14.26 -8.90 -17.41
CA MET A 189 14.20 -10.19 -16.72
C MET A 189 14.61 -10.08 -15.25
N CYS A 190 15.65 -9.30 -14.93
CA CYS A 190 16.08 -9.05 -13.55
C CYS A 190 14.98 -8.37 -12.75
N LEU A 191 14.34 -7.36 -13.34
CA LEU A 191 13.20 -6.66 -12.73
C LEU A 191 12.02 -7.61 -12.44
N ALA A 192 11.67 -8.47 -13.40
CA ALA A 192 10.60 -9.44 -13.22
C ALA A 192 10.94 -10.53 -12.18
N LYS A 193 12.21 -10.92 -12.08
CA LYS A 193 12.68 -12.01 -11.22
C LYS A 193 12.76 -11.63 -9.74
N ASP A 194 13.11 -10.39 -9.42
CA ASP A 194 13.22 -9.91 -8.03
C ASP A 194 12.34 -8.67 -7.78
N PRO A 195 11.01 -8.86 -7.64
CA PRO A 195 10.10 -7.76 -7.34
C PRO A 195 10.36 -7.12 -5.97
N VAL A 196 11.04 -7.82 -5.05
CA VAL A 196 11.42 -7.27 -3.74
C VAL A 196 12.55 -6.26 -3.91
N ALA A 197 13.61 -6.61 -4.66
CA ALA A 197 14.66 -5.65 -5.01
C ALA A 197 14.12 -4.42 -5.75
N ALA A 198 13.08 -4.60 -6.59
CA ALA A 198 12.42 -3.50 -7.27
C ALA A 198 11.71 -2.55 -6.30
N ALA A 199 11.01 -3.11 -5.29
CA ALA A 199 10.36 -2.34 -4.25
C ALA A 199 11.37 -1.61 -3.35
N ASP A 200 12.46 -2.28 -2.96
CA ASP A 200 13.56 -1.71 -2.18
C ASP A 200 14.21 -0.53 -2.93
N PHE A 201 14.47 -0.70 -4.23
CA PHE A 201 14.98 0.35 -5.11
C PHE A 201 14.03 1.55 -5.18
N PHE A 202 12.74 1.31 -5.41
CA PHE A 202 11.74 2.38 -5.47
C PHE A 202 11.69 3.16 -4.15
N HIS A 203 11.60 2.45 -3.02
CA HIS A 203 11.57 3.05 -1.69
C HIS A 203 12.84 3.88 -1.42
N PHE A 204 14.01 3.33 -1.76
CA PHE A 204 15.28 4.05 -1.63
C PHE A 204 15.29 5.34 -2.44
N CYS A 205 14.89 5.30 -3.71
CA CYS A 205 14.85 6.49 -4.57
C CYS A 205 13.93 7.57 -4.02
N VAL A 206 12.73 7.20 -3.56
CA VAL A 206 11.79 8.15 -2.95
C VAL A 206 12.37 8.73 -1.67
N ALA A 207 12.82 7.88 -0.74
CA ALA A 207 13.38 8.33 0.53
C ALA A 207 14.59 9.26 0.34
N LYS A 208 15.51 8.91 -0.56
CA LYS A 208 16.72 9.71 -0.82
C LYS A 208 16.44 11.00 -1.58
N PHE A 209 15.41 11.03 -2.42
CA PHE A 209 14.94 12.28 -3.01
C PHE A 209 14.44 13.24 -1.94
N PHE A 210 13.57 12.80 -1.03
CA PHE A 210 13.08 13.65 0.05
C PHE A 210 14.20 14.09 1.01
N GLU A 211 15.08 13.17 1.38
CA GLU A 211 16.19 13.46 2.28
C GLU A 211 17.17 14.48 1.69
N TYR A 212 17.67 14.24 0.47
CA TYR A 212 18.76 15.05 -0.10
C TYR A 212 18.28 16.18 -1.00
N MET A 213 17.22 16.01 -1.78
CA MET A 213 16.72 17.07 -2.67
C MET A 213 15.78 18.01 -1.94
N LEU A 214 14.94 17.51 -1.04
CA LEU A 214 13.97 18.33 -0.29
C LEU A 214 14.42 18.68 1.13
N GLY A 215 15.55 18.13 1.58
CA GLY A 215 16.07 18.38 2.92
C GLY A 215 15.14 17.88 4.02
N TRP A 216 14.39 16.80 3.80
CA TRP A 216 13.46 16.25 4.78
C TRP A 216 14.15 15.28 5.74
N ASP A 217 14.00 15.51 7.05
CA ASP A 217 14.43 14.59 8.09
C ASP A 217 13.26 13.71 8.52
N TYR A 218 13.29 12.44 8.11
CA TYR A 218 12.29 11.44 8.48
C TYR A 218 12.26 11.12 9.98
N LYS A 219 13.37 11.27 10.71
CA LYS A 219 13.42 11.02 12.16
C LYS A 219 12.80 12.18 12.93
N ALA A 220 13.09 13.41 12.51
CA ALA A 220 12.56 14.62 13.13
C ALA A 220 11.17 15.04 12.58
N ASN A 221 10.70 14.39 11.51
CA ASN A 221 9.47 14.68 10.78
C ASN A 221 9.33 16.17 10.41
N ARG A 222 10.42 16.75 9.90
CA ARG A 222 10.50 18.17 9.50
C ARG A 222 11.64 18.40 8.52
N SER A 223 11.64 19.53 7.82
CA SER A 223 12.83 19.96 7.08
C SER A 223 14.02 20.21 8.01
N ASN A 224 15.20 19.88 7.51
CA ASN A 224 16.47 20.22 8.13
C ASN A 224 16.69 21.75 8.17
N GLY A 225 17.77 22.18 8.84
CA GLY A 225 18.06 23.59 9.06
C GLY A 225 18.25 24.40 7.76
N GLU A 226 18.79 23.76 6.72
CA GLU A 226 19.16 24.38 5.44
C GLU A 226 17.98 24.39 4.44
N GLY A 227 17.05 23.43 4.54
CA GLY A 227 16.04 23.17 3.52
C GLY A 227 16.60 22.36 2.34
N GLY A 228 15.77 22.19 1.31
CA GLY A 228 16.16 21.59 0.03
C GLY A 228 16.08 22.56 -1.14
N ILE A 229 16.05 22.03 -2.36
CA ILE A 229 15.95 22.81 -3.61
C ILE A 229 14.67 23.66 -3.70
N LEU A 230 13.65 23.30 -2.92
CA LEU A 230 12.37 24.01 -2.81
C LEU A 230 12.27 24.86 -1.53
N GLY A 231 13.38 25.05 -0.81
CA GLY A 231 13.41 25.63 0.53
C GLY A 231 12.95 24.63 1.59
N LYS A 232 12.39 25.14 2.69
CA LYS A 232 11.91 24.32 3.80
C LYS A 232 10.52 23.79 3.52
N VAL A 233 10.41 22.46 3.39
CA VAL A 233 9.14 21.76 3.30
C VAL A 233 8.43 21.84 4.66
N ARG A 234 7.29 22.52 4.68
CA ARG A 234 6.46 22.62 5.88
C ARG A 234 5.65 21.34 6.13
N ALA A 235 5.11 20.76 5.05
CA ALA A 235 4.33 19.54 5.05
C ALA A 235 4.30 18.96 3.64
N PHE A 236 4.13 17.65 3.53
CA PHE A 236 3.80 16.98 2.27
C PHE A 236 2.80 15.86 2.54
N PHE A 237 2.12 15.44 1.48
CA PHE A 237 1.31 14.22 1.47
C PHE A 237 1.81 13.37 0.31
N GLY A 238 2.14 12.11 0.59
CA GLY A 238 2.66 11.15 -0.39
C GLY A 238 1.83 9.89 -0.41
N THR A 239 1.55 9.38 -1.60
CA THR A 239 0.90 8.09 -1.82
C THR A 239 1.52 7.41 -3.04
N CYS A 240 1.46 6.09 -3.09
CA CYS A 240 1.87 5.33 -4.27
C CYS A 240 0.67 5.15 -5.20
N GLU A 241 0.88 5.33 -6.50
CA GLU A 241 -0.18 5.09 -7.48
C GLU A 241 -0.43 3.58 -7.63
N TYR A 242 -1.69 3.17 -7.54
CA TYR A 242 -2.12 1.79 -7.72
C TYR A 242 -2.89 1.69 -9.06
N THR A 243 -2.25 1.13 -10.09
CA THR A 243 -2.87 0.94 -11.42
C THR A 243 -3.90 -0.20 -11.42
N GLU A 244 -3.80 -1.15 -10.48
CA GLU A 244 -4.77 -2.20 -10.19
C GLU A 244 -4.91 -2.37 -8.66
N PRO A 245 -6.00 -2.97 -8.13
CA PRO A 245 -6.17 -3.21 -6.69
C PRO A 245 -5.21 -4.30 -6.18
N THR A 246 -3.91 -4.00 -6.18
CA THR A 246 -2.86 -4.86 -5.66
C THR A 246 -2.04 -4.04 -4.67
N LEU A 247 -2.19 -4.41 -3.40
CA LEU A 247 -1.72 -3.63 -2.25
C LEU A 247 -0.36 -4.16 -1.82
N LEU A 248 0.72 -3.42 -2.04
CA LEU A 248 1.96 -3.64 -1.29
C LEU A 248 1.88 -2.90 0.06
N PRO A 249 2.68 -3.32 1.08
CA PRO A 249 2.57 -2.79 2.42
C PRO A 249 2.81 -1.28 2.48
N GLU A 250 2.10 -0.62 3.40
CA GLU A 250 2.29 0.79 3.73
C GLU A 250 3.71 1.03 4.24
N GLY A 251 4.60 1.48 3.35
CA GLY A 251 5.95 1.95 3.70
C GLY A 251 6.19 3.43 3.39
N LEU A 252 5.26 4.11 2.70
CA LEU A 252 5.44 5.49 2.24
C LEU A 252 4.31 6.45 2.65
N SER A 253 3.18 5.94 3.17
CA SER A 253 2.12 6.77 3.76
C SER A 253 2.48 7.18 5.20
N GLN A 254 3.62 7.86 5.39
CA GLN A 254 3.88 8.53 6.66
C GLN A 254 3.09 9.85 6.72
N ILE A 255 1.85 9.74 7.16
CA ILE A 255 1.00 10.88 7.53
C ILE A 255 1.22 11.13 9.02
N GLN A 256 2.13 12.04 9.36
CA GLN A 256 2.08 12.71 10.66
C GLN A 256 2.25 14.21 10.47
N PRO A 257 1.32 15.04 10.94
CA PRO A 257 1.54 16.48 10.97
C PRO A 257 2.78 16.76 11.84
N PRO A 258 3.66 17.69 11.44
CA PRO A 258 4.69 18.17 12.35
C PRO A 258 4.01 18.71 13.61
N ARG A 259 4.57 18.36 14.79
CA ARG A 259 4.17 18.95 16.07
C ARG A 259 4.43 20.46 16.08
#